data_AF-A0A373BMQ9-F1
#
_entry.id   AF-A0A373BMQ9-F1
#
_cell.length_a   1.000
_cell.length_b   1.000
_cell.length_c   1.000
_cell.angle_alpha   90.00
_cell.angle_beta   90.00
_cell.angle_gamma   90.00
#
_symmetry.space_group_name_H-M   'P 1'
#
loop_
_entity.id
_entity.type
_entity.pdbx_description
1 polymer ?
#
loop_
_entity_poly.entity_id
_entity_poly.type
_entity_poly.pdbx_seq_one_letter_code
_entity_poly.pdbx_strand_id
1 'polypeptide(L)'
;MRYRGEITVFLSLTLICVLSLVLGLVESARTAGARLYLRMASDSAVSSVMSYYNRNLWDRYQLLFLEYESEEAIKETFGRYLDFYLEQANMYPARRENVTLSGMSRMVDENGRWLEEEIAAYMKYRLPELAVSGSGLLKEAEQVKKAGDFRTLYDSCCRSGRSVRRLEKAGQAVEKSLKTIEETRKKLCDAADEERAAAFKRHAAVLKRELKGFPGLVKQFQKELERLETENPKMDSGQMEDETASGTLGQEISACNEVIKSAKERLAGYLQMETQTGRNLELLEEACRLLNMESDAEDEEEEETEWGQISQCVEEMENLESVDSGPKDKKKAAALDRLEELFDKELLDIVLPAGTEISQNAVSLKGIPSMSKYQNDTGNSDAEGTGLLEAASRQMAVNAYIPLYFSSFLKENGSEPSALRYEMEYLLTGKKSDRENLKSAVNQVLTLRGAMNLLFLLNSPDKKAEADALAAAVSVGIVPAQMALSFFILVMWAFGEAVLDVKTLLAGGKIPFWKTEGTWKTSLSGLLDQSFLKETGESSGEGRTYTEYLNCLIFLMDRKTRNFRMMDLIQWNIRAEQSDFSVVSCAYRIEIETEVLQKHMFFQKEEYKGTVYAAGSY
;
A
#
# COMPACT_ATOMS: atom_id res chain seq x y z
N MET A 1 -108.34 24.10 -3.83
CA MET A 1 -107.36 23.18 -3.23
C MET A 1 -106.00 23.50 -3.82
N ARG A 2 -105.04 24.01 -3.03
CA ARG A 2 -103.65 24.18 -3.45
C ARG A 2 -102.98 22.80 -3.29
N TYR A 3 -102.61 22.15 -4.39
CA TYR A 3 -101.80 20.93 -4.32
C TYR A 3 -100.43 21.32 -3.76
N ARG A 4 -100.12 20.83 -2.55
CA ARG A 4 -98.84 21.07 -1.87
C ARG A 4 -97.76 20.24 -2.58
N GLY A 5 -97.06 20.86 -3.54
CA GLY A 5 -95.83 20.30 -4.16
C GLY A 5 -94.64 20.19 -3.19
N GLU A 6 -94.86 20.48 -1.90
CA GLU A 6 -93.88 20.46 -0.82
C GLU A 6 -93.16 19.10 -0.72
N ILE A 7 -93.88 17.98 -0.93
CA ILE A 7 -93.29 16.62 -0.91
C ILE A 7 -92.33 16.42 -2.09
N THR A 8 -92.70 16.87 -3.29
CA THR A 8 -91.85 16.75 -4.49
C THR A 8 -90.59 17.61 -4.37
N VAL A 9 -90.71 18.82 -3.82
CA VAL A 9 -89.57 19.72 -3.57
C VAL A 9 -88.63 19.12 -2.52
N PHE A 10 -89.17 18.61 -1.41
CA PHE A 10 -88.39 17.94 -0.36
C PHE A 10 -87.68 16.68 -0.88
N LEU A 11 -88.38 15.84 -1.66
CA LEU A 11 -87.79 14.64 -2.23
C LEU A 11 -86.70 14.98 -3.25
N SER A 12 -86.90 16.01 -4.08
CA SER A 12 -85.90 16.49 -5.04
C SER A 12 -84.66 17.03 -4.35
N LEU A 13 -84.81 17.80 -3.26
CA LEU A 13 -83.68 18.28 -2.45
C LEU A 13 -82.94 17.12 -1.78
N THR A 14 -83.67 16.17 -1.20
CA THR A 14 -83.08 14.97 -0.58
C THR A 14 -82.31 14.15 -1.61
N LEU A 15 -82.88 13.96 -2.80
CA LEU A 15 -82.23 13.24 -3.90
C LEU A 15 -80.95 13.95 -4.36
N ILE A 16 -80.96 15.29 -4.49
CA ILE A 16 -79.78 16.08 -4.84
C ILE A 16 -78.69 15.93 -3.77
N CYS A 17 -79.05 15.97 -2.48
CA CYS A 17 -78.10 15.78 -1.38
C CYS A 17 -77.49 14.37 -1.41
N VAL A 18 -78.31 13.32 -1.57
CA VAL A 18 -77.84 11.93 -1.65
C VAL A 18 -76.96 11.72 -2.89
N LEU A 19 -77.38 12.23 -4.06
CA LEU A 19 -76.61 12.11 -5.29
C LEU A 19 -75.26 12.82 -5.17
N SER A 20 -75.23 14.03 -4.57
CA SER A 20 -73.99 14.77 -4.35
C SER A 20 -73.04 14.02 -3.40
N LEU A 21 -73.57 13.39 -2.35
CA LEU A 21 -72.77 12.56 -1.44
C LEU A 21 -72.20 11.33 -2.16
N VAL A 22 -73.02 10.61 -2.94
CA VAL A 22 -72.59 9.43 -3.69
C VAL A 22 -71.52 9.80 -4.71
N LEU A 23 -71.72 10.87 -5.49
CA LEU A 23 -70.74 11.34 -6.47
C LEU A 23 -69.43 11.77 -5.79
N GLY A 24 -69.52 12.44 -4.62
CA GLY A 24 -68.34 12.78 -3.81
C GLY A 24 -67.57 11.55 -3.32
N LEU A 25 -68.27 10.50 -2.86
CA LEU A 25 -67.66 9.24 -2.44
C LEU A 25 -67.00 8.50 -3.62
N VAL A 26 -67.67 8.45 -4.78
CA VAL A 26 -67.13 7.83 -5.99
C VAL A 26 -65.90 8.60 -6.50
N GLU A 27 -65.94 9.93 -6.52
CA GLU A 27 -64.80 10.76 -6.93
C GLU A 27 -63.62 10.63 -5.95
N SER A 28 -63.90 10.50 -4.65
CA SER A 28 -62.88 10.21 -3.63
C SER A 28 -62.21 8.85 -3.86
N ALA A 29 -63.01 7.79 -4.07
CA ALA A 29 -62.50 6.46 -4.39
C ALA A 29 -61.70 6.45 -5.70
N ARG A 30 -62.18 7.17 -6.73
CA ARG A 30 -61.49 7.32 -8.01
C ARG A 30 -60.17 8.07 -7.87
N THR A 31 -60.11 9.13 -7.08
CA THR A 31 -58.88 9.89 -6.81
C THR A 31 -57.85 9.03 -6.08
N ALA A 32 -58.28 8.20 -5.13
CA ALA A 32 -57.40 7.21 -4.49
C ALA A 32 -56.89 6.17 -5.49
N GLY A 33 -57.77 5.62 -6.34
CA GLY A 33 -57.40 4.68 -7.40
C GLY A 33 -56.44 5.28 -8.44
N ALA A 34 -56.65 6.54 -8.82
CA ALA A 34 -55.82 7.26 -9.77
C ALA A 34 -54.39 7.46 -9.23
N ARG A 35 -54.24 7.74 -7.93
CA ARG A 35 -52.91 7.82 -7.28
C ARG A 35 -52.18 6.48 -7.31
N LEU A 36 -52.88 5.39 -7.03
CA LEU A 36 -52.30 4.04 -7.09
C LEU A 36 -51.90 3.68 -8.52
N TYR A 37 -52.78 3.94 -9.49
CA TYR A 37 -52.52 3.69 -10.91
C TYR A 37 -51.29 4.44 -11.40
N LEU A 38 -51.21 5.75 -11.09
CA LEU A 38 -50.06 6.58 -11.46
C LEU A 38 -48.75 6.07 -10.85
N ARG A 39 -48.78 5.64 -9.59
CA ARG A 39 -47.61 5.07 -8.92
C ARG A 39 -47.16 3.79 -9.62
N MET A 40 -48.07 2.85 -9.88
CA MET A 40 -47.77 1.62 -10.59
C MET A 40 -47.24 1.86 -12.01
N ALA A 41 -47.85 2.80 -12.74
CA ALA A 41 -47.42 3.19 -14.08
C ALA A 41 -46.00 3.80 -14.05
N SER A 42 -45.72 4.66 -13.07
CA SER A 42 -44.41 5.30 -12.91
C SER A 42 -43.34 4.30 -12.50
N ASP A 43 -43.62 3.41 -11.54
CA ASP A 43 -42.69 2.35 -11.11
C ASP A 43 -42.40 1.38 -12.27
N SER A 44 -43.40 1.06 -13.09
CA SER A 44 -43.24 0.22 -14.29
C SER A 44 -42.44 0.92 -15.38
N ALA A 45 -42.65 2.23 -15.58
CA ALA A 45 -41.91 3.04 -16.53
C ALA A 45 -40.43 3.17 -16.12
N VAL A 46 -40.14 3.42 -14.83
CA VAL A 46 -38.75 3.42 -14.33
C VAL A 46 -38.11 2.04 -14.48
N SER A 47 -38.81 0.96 -14.15
CA SER A 47 -38.29 -0.41 -14.35
C SER A 47 -37.96 -0.69 -15.82
N SER A 48 -38.76 -0.14 -16.73
CA SER A 48 -38.51 -0.25 -18.19
C SER A 48 -37.25 0.53 -18.60
N VAL A 49 -37.00 1.71 -18.01
CA VAL A 49 -35.74 2.45 -18.19
C VAL A 49 -34.56 1.66 -17.65
N MET A 50 -34.66 1.11 -16.44
CA MET A 50 -33.61 0.29 -15.82
C MET A 50 -33.35 -1.03 -16.57
N SER A 51 -34.25 -1.47 -17.46
CA SER A 51 -33.96 -2.64 -18.30
C SER A 51 -32.87 -2.40 -19.35
N TYR A 52 -32.51 -1.14 -19.62
CA TYR A 52 -31.43 -0.74 -20.54
C TYR A 52 -30.03 -0.81 -19.90
N TYR A 53 -29.79 -1.79 -19.03
CA TYR A 53 -28.44 -2.01 -18.50
C TYR A 53 -27.45 -2.34 -19.62
N ASN A 54 -26.17 -2.00 -19.44
CA ASN A 54 -25.14 -2.34 -20.42
C ASN A 54 -24.89 -3.85 -20.44
N ARG A 55 -25.10 -4.48 -21.60
CA ARG A 55 -24.94 -5.94 -21.76
C ARG A 55 -23.50 -6.41 -21.62
N ASN A 56 -22.53 -5.62 -22.10
CA ASN A 56 -21.12 -5.99 -22.01
C ASN A 56 -20.64 -6.03 -20.54
N LEU A 57 -21.16 -5.13 -19.68
CA LEU A 57 -20.94 -5.21 -18.22
C LEU A 57 -21.53 -6.48 -17.61
N TRP A 58 -22.74 -6.86 -18.01
CA TRP A 58 -23.36 -8.09 -17.53
C TRP A 58 -22.61 -9.33 -18.02
N ASP A 59 -22.34 -9.44 -19.32
CA ASP A 59 -21.75 -10.63 -19.91
C ASP A 59 -20.33 -10.90 -19.36
N ARG A 60 -19.51 -9.85 -19.24
CA ARG A 60 -18.11 -9.99 -18.79
C ARG A 60 -17.94 -9.96 -17.27
N TYR A 61 -18.74 -9.15 -16.57
CA TYR A 61 -18.54 -8.86 -15.14
C TYR A 61 -19.75 -9.21 -14.26
N GLN A 62 -20.89 -9.58 -14.85
CA GLN A 62 -22.15 -9.82 -14.12
C GLN A 62 -22.57 -8.62 -13.27
N LEU A 63 -22.35 -7.41 -13.80
CA LEU A 63 -22.72 -6.14 -13.15
C LEU A 63 -23.89 -5.49 -13.89
N LEU A 64 -24.92 -5.08 -13.16
CA LEU A 64 -26.04 -4.32 -13.70
C LEU A 64 -25.88 -2.82 -13.43
N PHE A 65 -25.70 -2.06 -14.52
CA PHE A 65 -25.71 -0.61 -14.50
C PHE A 65 -26.39 -0.09 -15.77
N LEU A 66 -27.22 0.94 -15.61
CA LEU A 66 -27.86 1.66 -16.70
C LEU A 66 -26.82 2.57 -17.33
N GLU A 67 -26.44 2.29 -18.58
CA GLU A 67 -25.64 3.23 -19.35
C GLU A 67 -26.55 4.28 -19.97
N TYR A 68 -26.22 5.56 -19.78
CA TYR A 68 -27.01 6.67 -20.30
C TYR A 68 -26.13 7.71 -21.01
N GLU A 69 -26.67 8.28 -22.09
CA GLU A 69 -25.98 9.34 -22.86
C GLU A 69 -26.10 10.71 -22.16
N SER A 70 -27.29 11.04 -21.65
CA SER A 70 -27.59 12.27 -20.95
C SER A 70 -28.77 12.10 -19.98
N GLU A 71 -28.91 13.01 -19.02
CA GLU A 71 -30.07 13.02 -18.13
C GLU A 71 -31.38 13.28 -18.90
N GLU A 72 -31.33 14.04 -19.99
CA GLU A 72 -32.45 14.28 -20.88
C GLU A 72 -32.93 13.00 -21.55
N ALA A 73 -32.01 12.14 -22.01
CA ALA A 73 -32.34 10.86 -22.62
C ALA A 73 -33.09 9.93 -21.64
N ILE A 74 -32.72 9.94 -20.36
CA ILE A 74 -33.43 9.22 -19.29
C ILE A 74 -34.86 9.78 -19.16
N LYS A 75 -35.02 11.11 -19.05
CA LYS A 75 -36.32 11.77 -18.91
C LYS A 75 -37.24 11.49 -20.10
N GLU A 76 -36.70 11.54 -21.32
CA GLU A 76 -37.45 11.26 -22.55
C GLU A 76 -37.90 9.79 -22.60
N THR A 77 -36.99 8.86 -22.32
CA THR A 77 -37.29 7.43 -22.33
C THR A 77 -38.32 7.07 -21.27
N PHE A 78 -38.16 7.59 -20.05
CA PHE A 78 -39.14 7.45 -18.98
C PHE A 78 -40.50 8.03 -19.39
N GLY A 79 -40.51 9.26 -19.92
CA GLY A 79 -41.71 9.95 -20.36
C GLY A 79 -42.48 9.14 -21.39
N ARG A 80 -41.79 8.58 -22.40
CA ARG A 80 -42.41 7.72 -23.41
C ARG A 80 -43.06 6.47 -22.81
N TYR A 81 -42.41 5.83 -21.83
CA TYR A 81 -42.99 4.68 -21.15
C TYR A 81 -44.18 5.05 -20.27
N LEU A 82 -44.10 6.17 -19.55
CA LEU A 82 -45.21 6.65 -18.74
C LEU A 82 -46.41 7.04 -19.60
N ASP A 83 -46.19 7.78 -20.68
CA ASP A 83 -47.22 8.25 -21.61
C ASP A 83 -47.99 7.05 -22.20
N PHE A 84 -47.31 5.94 -22.51
CA PHE A 84 -47.97 4.68 -22.92
C PHE A 84 -49.04 4.19 -21.93
N TYR A 85 -48.83 4.34 -20.62
CA TYR A 85 -49.80 3.99 -19.58
C TYR A 85 -50.88 5.06 -19.39
N LEU A 86 -50.53 6.34 -19.55
CA LEU A 86 -51.47 7.45 -19.37
C LEU A 86 -52.46 7.58 -20.53
N GLU A 87 -52.06 7.21 -21.74
CA GLU A 87 -52.89 7.28 -22.96
C GLU A 87 -53.91 6.12 -23.07
N GLN A 88 -53.81 5.08 -22.23
CA GLN A 88 -54.78 3.98 -22.23
C GLN A 88 -56.16 4.45 -21.80
N ALA A 89 -57.20 3.97 -22.50
CA ALA A 89 -58.58 4.25 -22.13
C ALA A 89 -58.93 3.58 -20.79
N ASN A 90 -58.99 4.37 -19.72
CA ASN A 90 -59.26 3.90 -18.35
C ASN A 90 -60.07 4.94 -17.54
N MET A 91 -60.36 4.61 -16.27
CA MET A 91 -61.13 5.46 -15.35
C MET A 91 -60.30 6.60 -14.71
N TYR A 92 -59.02 6.72 -15.08
CA TYR A 92 -58.02 7.59 -14.46
C TYR A 92 -57.28 8.46 -15.49
N PRO A 93 -57.99 9.25 -16.32
CA PRO A 93 -57.37 10.08 -17.34
C PRO A 93 -56.38 11.08 -16.72
N ALA A 94 -55.14 11.04 -17.19
CA ALA A 94 -54.07 11.94 -16.78
C ALA A 94 -53.15 12.24 -17.95
N ARG A 95 -52.46 13.38 -17.90
CA ARG A 95 -51.42 13.76 -18.85
C ARG A 95 -50.16 14.17 -18.09
N ARG A 96 -49.00 13.81 -18.62
CA ARG A 96 -47.72 14.26 -18.11
C ARG A 96 -47.52 15.75 -18.42
N GLU A 97 -47.07 16.51 -17.43
CA GLU A 97 -46.73 17.93 -17.58
C GLU A 97 -45.22 18.12 -17.62
N ASN A 98 -44.50 17.54 -16.66
CA ASN A 98 -43.05 17.65 -16.56
C ASN A 98 -42.43 16.41 -15.92
N VAL A 99 -41.17 16.11 -16.28
CA VAL A 99 -40.37 15.03 -15.70
C VAL A 99 -39.04 15.62 -15.24
N THR A 100 -38.72 15.42 -13.97
CA THR A 100 -37.47 15.85 -13.36
C THR A 100 -36.72 14.62 -12.83
N LEU A 101 -35.41 14.59 -13.07
CA LEU A 101 -34.52 13.62 -12.44
C LEU A 101 -34.14 14.21 -11.09
N SER A 102 -34.73 13.70 -10.01
CA SER A 102 -34.55 14.24 -8.65
C SER A 102 -33.28 13.72 -7.98
N GLY A 103 -32.78 12.56 -8.42
CA GLY A 103 -31.58 11.94 -7.89
C GLY A 103 -30.99 10.89 -8.84
N MET A 104 -29.68 10.72 -8.78
CA MET A 104 -28.96 9.69 -9.53
C MET A 104 -27.71 9.27 -8.77
N SER A 105 -27.52 7.96 -8.64
CA SER A 105 -26.33 7.36 -8.03
C SER A 105 -25.57 6.59 -9.10
N ARG A 106 -24.32 6.98 -9.35
CA ARG A 106 -23.47 6.40 -10.39
C ARG A 106 -22.44 5.45 -9.80
N MET A 107 -21.86 4.61 -10.66
CA MET A 107 -20.78 3.70 -10.29
C MET A 107 -19.62 4.40 -9.58
N VAL A 108 -19.29 5.64 -9.98
CA VAL A 108 -18.16 6.43 -9.43
C VAL A 108 -18.48 7.22 -8.16
N ASP A 109 -19.75 7.31 -7.77
CA ASP A 109 -20.17 8.08 -6.60
C ASP A 109 -19.82 7.33 -5.29
N GLU A 110 -19.74 8.05 -4.16
CA GLU A 110 -19.46 7.49 -2.83
C GLU A 110 -18.25 6.54 -2.79
N ASN A 111 -17.13 6.93 -3.43
CA ASN A 111 -15.91 6.12 -3.50
C ASN A 111 -16.10 4.73 -4.14
N GLY A 112 -17.09 4.59 -5.03
CA GLY A 112 -17.42 3.34 -5.68
C GLY A 112 -18.27 2.39 -4.85
N ARG A 113 -18.99 2.89 -3.83
CA ARG A 113 -19.90 2.09 -3.01
C ARG A 113 -20.89 1.27 -3.84
N TRP A 114 -21.48 1.88 -4.86
CA TRP A 114 -22.50 1.21 -5.69
C TRP A 114 -21.94 0.06 -6.53
N LEU A 115 -20.66 0.12 -6.91
CA LEU A 115 -19.97 -1.03 -7.49
C LEU A 115 -19.85 -2.17 -6.48
N GLU A 116 -19.49 -1.88 -5.23
CA GLU A 116 -19.39 -2.90 -4.19
C GLU A 116 -20.76 -3.51 -3.86
N GLU A 117 -21.82 -2.70 -3.84
CA GLU A 117 -23.19 -3.14 -3.55
C GLU A 117 -23.68 -4.13 -4.62
N GLU A 118 -23.47 -3.80 -5.90
CA GLU A 118 -23.82 -4.68 -7.01
C GLU A 118 -23.01 -5.99 -6.98
N ILE A 119 -21.69 -5.89 -6.73
CA ILE A 119 -20.85 -7.09 -6.56
C ILE A 119 -21.35 -7.93 -5.38
N ALA A 120 -21.69 -7.32 -4.25
CA ALA A 120 -22.19 -8.03 -3.09
C ALA A 120 -23.54 -8.72 -3.35
N ALA A 121 -24.44 -8.04 -4.07
CA ALA A 121 -25.72 -8.59 -4.48
C ALA A 121 -25.53 -9.84 -5.37
N TYR A 122 -24.63 -9.77 -6.35
CA TYR A 122 -24.27 -10.91 -7.19
C TYR A 122 -23.63 -12.06 -6.39
N MET A 123 -22.62 -11.74 -5.56
CA MET A 123 -21.84 -12.74 -4.84
C MET A 123 -22.63 -13.46 -3.74
N LYS A 124 -23.70 -12.84 -3.22
CA LYS A 124 -24.64 -13.46 -2.27
C LYS A 124 -25.21 -14.79 -2.78
N TYR A 125 -25.43 -14.91 -4.09
CA TYR A 125 -25.97 -16.14 -4.69
C TYR A 125 -24.88 -17.15 -5.06
N ARG A 126 -23.66 -16.69 -5.35
CA ARG A 126 -22.54 -17.53 -5.81
C ARG A 126 -21.77 -18.21 -4.68
N LEU A 127 -21.71 -17.57 -3.51
CA LEU A 127 -21.07 -18.12 -2.31
C LEU A 127 -22.06 -18.03 -1.14
N PRO A 128 -22.99 -18.99 -1.00
CA PRO A 128 -23.91 -19.04 0.14
C PRO A 128 -23.18 -19.10 1.49
N GLU A 129 -21.93 -19.57 1.51
CA GLU A 129 -21.05 -19.55 2.68
C GLU A 129 -20.67 -18.13 3.15
N LEU A 130 -20.63 -17.13 2.25
CA LEU A 130 -20.55 -15.70 2.64
C LEU A 130 -21.81 -15.28 3.42
N ALA A 131 -22.95 -15.94 3.19
CA ALA A 131 -24.21 -15.66 3.88
C ALA A 131 -24.43 -16.54 5.13
N VAL A 132 -23.74 -17.68 5.26
CA VAL A 132 -24.01 -18.71 6.29
C VAL A 132 -22.85 -18.90 7.28
N SER A 133 -21.61 -18.56 6.94
CA SER A 133 -20.43 -18.79 7.79
C SER A 133 -19.52 -17.56 7.90
N GLY A 134 -20.06 -16.48 8.47
CA GLY A 134 -19.28 -15.26 8.76
C GLY A 134 -18.06 -15.52 9.67
N SER A 135 -18.05 -16.58 10.48
CA SER A 135 -16.97 -16.87 11.43
C SER A 135 -15.67 -17.38 10.77
N GLY A 136 -15.75 -18.09 9.64
CA GLY A 136 -14.56 -18.55 8.91
C GLY A 136 -13.88 -17.39 8.16
N LEU A 137 -14.69 -16.56 7.51
CA LEU A 137 -14.23 -15.38 6.77
C LEU A 137 -13.70 -14.27 7.67
N LEU A 138 -14.31 -14.05 8.84
CA LEU A 138 -13.78 -13.12 9.85
C LEU A 138 -12.40 -13.55 10.33
N LYS A 139 -12.17 -14.85 10.55
CA LYS A 139 -10.85 -15.37 10.91
C LYS A 139 -9.81 -15.14 9.81
N GLU A 140 -10.19 -15.32 8.54
CA GLU A 140 -9.29 -15.01 7.43
C GLU A 140 -8.98 -13.51 7.32
N ALA A 141 -9.98 -12.65 7.50
CA ALA A 141 -9.81 -11.21 7.53
C ALA A 141 -8.92 -10.76 8.69
N GLU A 142 -9.12 -11.31 9.90
CA GLU A 142 -8.26 -11.08 11.07
C GLU A 142 -6.82 -11.53 10.81
N GLN A 143 -6.62 -12.70 10.19
CA GLN A 143 -5.29 -13.18 9.83
C GLN A 143 -4.60 -12.26 8.81
N VAL A 144 -5.34 -11.76 7.81
CA VAL A 144 -4.81 -10.83 6.81
C VAL A 144 -4.51 -9.47 7.45
N LYS A 145 -5.37 -8.97 8.35
CA LYS A 145 -5.11 -7.75 9.15
C LYS A 145 -3.83 -7.89 9.99
N LYS A 146 -3.69 -8.98 10.73
CA LYS A 146 -2.47 -9.31 11.48
C LYS A 146 -1.24 -9.29 10.57
N ALA A 147 -1.33 -9.86 9.37
CA ALA A 147 -0.23 -9.82 8.42
C ALA A 147 0.10 -8.38 7.94
N GLY A 148 -0.88 -7.48 7.90
CA GLY A 148 -0.69 -6.05 7.69
C GLY A 148 0.12 -5.38 8.79
N ASP A 149 -0.18 -5.65 10.07
CA ASP A 149 0.59 -5.12 11.20
C ASP A 149 2.06 -5.59 11.16
N PHE A 150 2.27 -6.88 10.89
CA PHE A 150 3.61 -7.43 10.73
C PHE A 150 4.34 -6.88 9.51
N ARG A 151 3.63 -6.49 8.44
CA ARG A 151 4.24 -5.82 7.28
C ARG A 151 4.77 -4.46 7.66
N THR A 152 4.01 -3.67 8.42
CA THR A 152 4.46 -2.38 8.95
C THR A 152 5.68 -2.55 9.85
N LEU A 153 5.67 -3.54 10.74
CA LEU A 153 6.83 -3.89 11.56
C LEU A 153 8.05 -4.27 10.71
N TYR A 154 7.87 -5.16 9.73
CA TYR A 154 8.93 -5.63 8.87
C TYR A 154 9.60 -4.48 8.08
N ASP A 155 8.80 -3.57 7.52
CA ASP A 155 9.29 -2.40 6.80
C ASP A 155 10.04 -1.43 7.74
N SER A 156 9.57 -1.27 8.98
CA SER A 156 10.23 -0.49 10.02
C SER A 156 11.62 -1.05 10.34
N CYS A 157 11.68 -2.33 10.72
CA CYS A 157 12.93 -2.99 11.08
C CYS A 157 13.93 -3.05 9.91
N CYS A 158 13.45 -3.15 8.65
CA CYS A 158 14.31 -3.05 7.47
C CYS A 158 15.02 -1.69 7.39
N ARG A 159 14.31 -0.59 7.65
CA ARG A 159 14.85 0.77 7.54
C ARG A 159 15.82 1.07 8.68
N SER A 160 15.39 0.86 9.92
CA SER A 160 16.20 1.13 11.11
C SER A 160 17.46 0.25 11.14
N GLY A 161 17.35 -1.05 10.86
CA GLY A 161 18.48 -1.97 10.84
C GLY A 161 19.56 -1.60 9.83
N ARG A 162 19.16 -1.15 8.62
CA ARG A 162 20.09 -0.61 7.62
C ARG A 162 20.82 0.64 8.14
N SER A 163 20.10 1.55 8.78
CA SER A 163 20.67 2.81 9.27
C SER A 163 21.60 2.60 10.47
N VAL A 164 21.24 1.72 11.41
CA VAL A 164 22.13 1.25 12.48
C VAL A 164 23.41 0.66 11.89
N ARG A 165 23.29 -0.19 10.86
CA ARG A 165 24.46 -0.81 10.24
C ARG A 165 25.37 0.19 9.52
N ARG A 166 24.81 1.17 8.80
CA ARG A 166 25.61 2.25 8.18
C ARG A 166 26.34 3.08 9.22
N LEU A 167 25.66 3.42 10.31
CA LEU A 167 26.25 4.13 11.45
C LEU A 167 27.41 3.35 12.06
N GLU A 168 27.23 2.04 12.28
CA GLU A 168 28.29 1.18 12.78
C GLU A 168 29.48 1.08 11.81
N LYS A 169 29.24 0.97 10.50
CA LYS A 169 30.31 1.01 9.49
C LYS A 169 31.07 2.34 9.50
N ALA A 170 30.37 3.46 9.62
CA ALA A 170 30.99 4.78 9.72
C ALA A 170 31.84 4.91 11.00
N GLY A 171 31.32 4.43 12.15
CA GLY A 171 32.06 4.42 13.41
C GLY A 171 33.32 3.55 13.30
N GLN A 172 33.23 2.39 12.64
CA GLN A 172 34.38 1.53 12.38
C GLN A 172 35.46 2.19 11.53
N ALA A 173 35.06 3.00 10.54
CA ALA A 173 36.02 3.74 9.73
C ALA A 173 36.79 4.76 10.57
N VAL A 174 36.10 5.46 11.48
CA VAL A 174 36.70 6.40 12.44
C VAL A 174 37.69 5.67 13.36
N GLU A 175 37.27 4.59 14.05
CA GLU A 175 38.13 3.83 14.96
C GLU A 175 39.35 3.23 14.26
N LYS A 176 39.19 2.75 13.02
CA LYS A 176 40.30 2.23 12.23
C LYS A 176 41.32 3.33 11.89
N SER A 177 40.84 4.54 11.58
CA SER A 177 41.72 5.68 11.33
C SER A 177 42.46 6.08 12.62
N LEU A 178 41.78 6.13 13.77
CA LEU A 178 42.42 6.38 15.08
C LEU A 178 43.53 5.37 15.38
N LYS A 179 43.26 4.07 15.20
CA LYS A 179 44.27 3.01 15.40
C LYS A 179 45.45 3.16 14.45
N THR A 180 45.20 3.53 13.20
CA THR A 180 46.25 3.77 12.19
C THR A 180 47.09 5.01 12.55
N ILE A 181 46.45 6.06 13.07
CA ILE A 181 47.12 7.27 13.57
C ILE A 181 48.01 6.90 14.76
N GLU A 182 47.51 6.17 15.75
CA GLU A 182 48.27 5.72 16.92
C GLU A 182 49.48 4.86 16.53
N GLU A 183 49.27 3.82 15.70
CA GLU A 183 50.35 2.93 15.26
C GLU A 183 51.41 3.65 14.40
N THR A 184 50.96 4.57 13.53
CA THR A 184 51.88 5.32 12.66
C THR A 184 52.65 6.36 13.45
N ARG A 185 52.02 6.99 14.45
CA ARG A 185 52.69 7.91 15.36
C ARG A 185 53.79 7.20 16.15
N LYS A 186 53.54 6.01 16.71
CA LYS A 186 54.58 5.23 17.42
C LYS A 186 55.78 4.94 16.52
N LYS A 187 55.54 4.51 15.28
CA LYS A 187 56.61 4.29 14.28
C LYS A 187 57.32 5.59 13.87
N LEU A 188 56.62 6.71 13.92
CA LEU A 188 57.20 8.03 13.66
C LEU A 188 58.13 8.46 14.81
N CYS A 189 57.73 8.23 16.07
CA CYS A 189 58.58 8.41 17.25
C CYS A 189 59.87 7.57 17.12
N ASP A 190 59.72 6.25 16.91
CA ASP A 190 60.87 5.34 16.79
C ASP A 190 61.84 5.79 15.68
N ALA A 191 61.29 6.24 14.53
CA ALA A 191 62.11 6.71 13.42
C ALA A 191 62.80 8.06 13.69
N ALA A 192 62.24 8.91 14.54
CA ALA A 192 62.87 10.15 14.99
C ALA A 192 64.01 9.85 15.97
N ASP A 193 63.77 8.97 16.95
CA ASP A 193 64.76 8.58 17.97
C ASP A 193 65.95 7.81 17.38
N GLU A 194 65.72 7.04 16.32
CA GLU A 194 66.76 6.30 15.59
C GLU A 194 67.37 7.09 14.43
N GLU A 195 66.99 8.36 14.24
CA GLU A 195 67.49 9.28 13.20
C GLU A 195 67.33 8.74 11.76
N ARG A 196 66.24 8.00 11.51
CA ARG A 196 65.99 7.32 10.21
C ARG A 196 65.15 8.19 9.28
N ALA A 197 65.78 9.14 8.60
CA ALA A 197 65.13 10.07 7.66
C ALA A 197 64.17 9.39 6.65
N ALA A 198 64.62 8.33 5.97
CA ALA A 198 63.77 7.65 4.97
C ALA A 198 62.54 6.96 5.58
N ALA A 199 62.64 6.44 6.81
CA ALA A 199 61.51 5.84 7.52
C ALA A 199 60.56 6.92 8.03
N PHE A 200 61.10 8.01 8.58
CA PHE A 200 60.33 9.17 9.02
C PHE A 200 59.49 9.77 7.88
N LYS A 201 60.11 10.08 6.73
CA LYS A 201 59.40 10.62 5.55
C LYS A 201 58.22 9.73 5.12
N ARG A 202 58.39 8.40 5.18
CA ARG A 202 57.32 7.44 4.84
C ARG A 202 56.18 7.45 5.86
N HIS A 203 56.49 7.39 7.16
CA HIS A 203 55.48 7.39 8.22
C HIS A 203 54.75 8.74 8.32
N ALA A 204 55.46 9.86 8.15
CA ALA A 204 54.89 11.19 8.12
C ALA A 204 53.89 11.37 6.96
N ALA A 205 54.21 10.87 5.76
CA ALA A 205 53.27 10.93 4.63
C ALA A 205 51.97 10.14 4.87
N VAL A 206 52.05 8.99 5.55
CA VAL A 206 50.88 8.19 5.94
C VAL A 206 50.07 8.90 7.02
N LEU A 207 50.74 9.38 8.07
CA LEU A 207 50.10 10.09 9.18
C LEU A 207 49.41 11.38 8.70
N LYS A 208 50.07 12.18 7.86
CA LYS A 208 49.51 13.39 7.25
C LYS A 208 48.23 13.11 6.46
N ARG A 209 48.17 11.97 5.75
CA ARG A 209 46.97 11.56 5.00
C ARG A 209 45.81 11.20 5.94
N GLU A 210 46.07 10.39 6.96
CA GLU A 210 45.04 9.99 7.93
C GLU A 210 44.54 11.20 8.73
N LEU A 211 45.43 12.07 9.23
CA LEU A 211 45.06 13.29 9.96
C LEU A 211 44.19 14.25 9.11
N LYS A 212 44.52 14.45 7.83
CA LYS A 212 43.70 15.27 6.91
C LYS A 212 42.37 14.60 6.55
N GLY A 213 42.32 13.26 6.52
CA GLY A 213 41.11 12.49 6.21
C GLY A 213 40.13 12.35 7.38
N PHE A 214 40.63 12.41 8.62
CA PHE A 214 39.87 12.14 9.84
C PHE A 214 38.59 13.00 10.00
N PRO A 215 38.61 14.34 9.79
CA PRO A 215 37.40 15.16 9.82
C PRO A 215 36.29 14.69 8.87
N GLY A 216 36.68 14.17 7.69
CA GLY A 216 35.74 13.64 6.71
C GLY A 216 35.00 12.40 7.22
N LEU A 217 35.68 11.53 7.98
CA LEU A 217 35.10 10.33 8.58
C LEU A 217 34.15 10.69 9.72
N VAL A 218 34.52 11.65 10.58
CA VAL A 218 33.66 12.14 11.68
C VAL A 218 32.38 12.76 11.11
N LYS A 219 32.50 13.59 10.07
CA LYS A 219 31.34 14.16 9.37
C LYS A 219 30.43 13.09 8.74
N GLN A 220 31.01 12.03 8.19
CA GLN A 220 30.24 10.91 7.67
C GLN A 220 29.49 10.18 8.79
N PHE A 221 30.12 9.93 9.94
CA PHE A 221 29.48 9.35 11.10
C PHE A 221 28.31 10.20 11.62
N GLN A 222 28.52 11.52 11.73
CA GLN A 222 27.46 12.46 12.10
C GLN A 222 26.27 12.40 11.14
N LYS A 223 26.52 12.37 9.82
CA LYS A 223 25.46 12.30 8.81
C LYS A 223 24.60 11.03 8.94
N GLU A 224 25.23 9.87 9.18
CA GLU A 224 24.50 8.61 9.38
C GLU A 224 23.74 8.59 10.72
N LEU A 225 24.24 9.29 11.75
CA LEU A 225 23.53 9.46 13.02
C LEU A 225 22.26 10.30 12.85
N GLU A 226 22.38 11.46 12.20
CA GLU A 226 21.23 12.33 11.88
C GLU A 226 20.18 11.58 11.05
N ARG A 227 20.65 10.78 10.08
CA ARG A 227 19.77 9.92 9.29
C ARG A 227 19.02 8.91 10.14
N LEU A 228 19.71 8.19 11.04
CA LEU A 228 19.08 7.25 11.94
C LEU A 228 18.03 7.94 12.81
N GLU A 229 18.28 9.15 13.31
CA GLU A 229 17.29 9.91 14.10
C GLU A 229 16.03 10.26 13.28
N THR A 230 16.20 10.60 12.00
CA THR A 230 15.06 10.93 11.12
C THR A 230 14.25 9.70 10.71
N GLU A 231 14.92 8.57 10.50
CA GLU A 231 14.30 7.32 10.05
C GLU A 231 13.81 6.45 11.23
N ASN A 232 14.22 6.76 12.46
CA ASN A 232 13.84 5.99 13.64
C ASN A 232 12.31 5.98 13.79
N PRO A 233 11.68 4.79 13.81
CA PRO A 233 10.25 4.68 14.02
C PRO A 233 9.81 5.41 15.29
N LYS A 234 8.86 6.35 15.15
CA LYS A 234 8.16 6.93 16.29
C LYS A 234 7.00 6.01 16.63
N MET A 235 6.87 5.68 17.91
CA MET A 235 5.75 4.89 18.40
C MET A 235 4.47 5.73 18.28
N ASP A 236 3.69 5.47 17.23
CA ASP A 236 2.35 6.02 17.09
C ASP A 236 1.37 4.95 17.60
N SER A 237 0.82 5.18 18.79
CA SER A 237 0.13 4.17 19.62
C SER A 237 -1.23 3.69 19.06
N GLY A 238 -1.49 3.90 17.77
CA GLY A 238 -2.75 3.53 17.10
C GLY A 238 -2.58 2.81 15.76
N GLN A 239 -1.36 2.47 15.34
CA GLN A 239 -1.12 1.91 13.99
C GLN A 239 -1.15 0.37 13.90
N MET A 240 -1.03 -0.36 15.02
CA MET A 240 -1.06 -1.83 15.04
C MET A 240 -2.05 -2.34 16.09
N GLU A 241 -2.90 -3.29 15.71
CA GLU A 241 -3.85 -3.95 16.61
C GLU A 241 -3.22 -5.19 17.27
N ASP A 242 -2.29 -5.88 16.59
CA ASP A 242 -1.64 -7.09 17.12
C ASP A 242 -0.60 -6.78 18.23
N GLU A 243 -0.82 -7.36 19.42
CA GLU A 243 0.04 -7.15 20.59
C GLU A 243 1.49 -7.64 20.40
N THR A 244 1.69 -8.72 19.63
CA THR A 244 3.04 -9.27 19.39
C THR A 244 3.83 -8.36 18.46
N ALA A 245 3.18 -7.87 17.39
CA ALA A 245 3.78 -6.89 16.49
C ALA A 245 4.11 -5.59 17.25
N SER A 246 3.14 -5.01 17.95
CA SER A 246 3.33 -3.77 18.72
C SER A 246 4.42 -3.90 19.78
N GLY A 247 4.44 -5.00 20.54
CA GLY A 247 5.46 -5.26 21.55
C GLY A 247 6.87 -5.41 20.96
N THR A 248 6.99 -6.11 19.83
CA THR A 248 8.29 -6.28 19.15
C THR A 248 8.79 -4.97 18.55
N LEU A 249 7.90 -4.17 17.94
CA LEU A 249 8.24 -2.85 17.44
C LEU A 249 8.73 -1.95 18.59
N GLY A 250 8.08 -2.00 19.76
CA GLY A 250 8.51 -1.26 20.95
C GLY A 250 9.93 -1.63 21.40
N GLN A 251 10.29 -2.92 21.37
CA GLN A 251 11.66 -3.37 21.66
C GLN A 251 12.68 -2.84 20.66
N GLU A 252 12.33 -2.86 19.36
CA GLU A 252 13.19 -2.37 18.29
C GLU A 252 13.42 -0.85 18.37
N ILE A 253 12.35 -0.07 18.63
CA ILE A 253 12.44 1.37 18.89
C ILE A 253 13.34 1.65 20.10
N SER A 254 13.16 0.90 21.19
CA SER A 254 13.98 1.06 22.38
C SER A 254 15.46 0.79 22.10
N ALA A 255 15.77 -0.28 21.36
CA ALA A 255 17.13 -0.61 20.97
C ALA A 255 17.74 0.50 20.09
N CYS A 256 16.99 1.01 19.11
CA CYS A 256 17.44 2.11 18.25
C CYS A 256 17.70 3.41 19.04
N ASN A 257 16.84 3.74 20.01
CA ASN A 257 17.03 4.91 20.88
C ASN A 257 18.32 4.81 21.72
N GLU A 258 18.61 3.63 22.27
CA GLU A 258 19.86 3.39 23.00
C GLU A 258 21.09 3.42 22.07
N VAL A 259 20.96 2.96 20.81
CA VAL A 259 22.02 3.13 19.80
C VAL A 259 22.27 4.60 19.50
N ILE A 260 21.23 5.40 19.29
CA ILE A 260 21.34 6.85 19.04
C ILE A 260 22.04 7.53 20.21
N LYS A 261 21.64 7.20 21.45
CA LYS A 261 22.26 7.74 22.66
C LYS A 261 23.76 7.40 22.73
N SER A 262 24.11 6.13 22.57
CA SER A 262 25.50 5.67 22.57
C SER A 262 26.33 6.29 21.43
N ALA A 263 25.72 6.49 20.26
CA ALA A 263 26.38 7.12 19.13
C ALA A 263 26.64 8.62 19.33
N LYS A 264 25.74 9.34 20.03
CA LYS A 264 25.97 10.75 20.42
C LYS A 264 27.14 10.89 21.38
N GLU A 265 27.27 9.97 22.33
CA GLU A 265 28.40 9.94 23.27
C GLU A 265 29.73 9.72 22.50
N ARG A 266 29.74 8.78 21.55
CA ARG A 266 30.90 8.56 20.67
C ARG A 266 31.22 9.76 19.77
N LEU A 267 30.20 10.40 19.20
CA LEU A 267 30.38 11.59 18.37
C LEU A 267 31.05 12.72 19.15
N ALA A 268 30.65 12.95 20.41
CA ALA A 268 31.30 13.94 21.27
C ALA A 268 32.80 13.63 21.45
N GLY A 269 33.15 12.36 21.68
CA GLY A 269 34.53 11.91 21.72
C GLY A 269 35.28 12.15 20.40
N TYR A 270 34.67 11.80 19.26
CA TYR A 270 35.28 12.01 17.94
C TYR A 270 35.50 13.48 17.61
N LEU A 271 34.59 14.38 17.98
CA LEU A 271 34.75 15.82 17.80
C LEU A 271 35.90 16.38 18.66
N GLN A 272 36.08 15.87 19.88
CA GLN A 272 37.23 16.22 20.71
C GLN A 272 38.53 15.75 20.04
N MET A 273 38.58 14.50 19.58
CA MET A 273 39.74 13.97 18.85
C MET A 273 40.00 14.73 17.55
N GLU A 274 38.96 15.22 16.86
CA GLU A 274 39.09 16.02 15.62
C GLU A 274 39.92 17.28 15.86
N THR A 275 39.64 18.00 16.95
CA THR A 275 40.43 19.18 17.33
C THR A 275 41.90 18.85 17.58
N GLN A 276 42.16 17.66 18.13
CA GLN A 276 43.51 17.21 18.44
C GLN A 276 44.26 16.68 17.22
N THR A 277 43.58 16.03 16.27
CA THR A 277 44.16 15.72 14.94
C THR A 277 44.61 16.98 14.21
N GLY A 278 43.89 18.10 14.37
CA GLY A 278 44.31 19.39 13.81
C GLY A 278 45.66 19.87 14.38
N ARG A 279 45.81 19.82 15.70
CA ARG A 279 47.08 20.16 16.38
C ARG A 279 48.22 19.20 16.03
N ASN A 280 47.95 17.90 16.04
CA ASN A 280 48.94 16.90 15.64
C ASN A 280 49.39 17.08 14.17
N LEU A 281 48.51 17.57 13.30
CA LEU A 281 48.85 17.88 11.90
C LEU A 281 49.78 19.10 11.81
N GLU A 282 49.56 20.14 12.60
CA GLU A 282 50.43 21.31 12.67
C GLU A 282 51.85 20.91 13.13
N LEU A 283 51.94 20.14 14.22
CA LEU A 283 53.21 19.60 14.73
C LEU A 283 53.91 18.69 13.71
N LEU A 284 53.14 17.90 12.96
CA LEU A 284 53.71 17.02 11.93
C LEU A 284 54.24 17.83 10.75
N GLU A 285 53.56 18.88 10.33
CA GLU A 285 54.02 19.77 9.26
C GLU A 285 55.28 20.54 9.69
N GLU A 286 55.38 20.95 10.95
CA GLU A 286 56.60 21.52 11.53
C GLU A 286 57.77 20.54 11.53
N ALA A 287 57.57 19.31 12.04
CA ALA A 287 58.58 18.27 12.01
C ALA A 287 59.04 17.90 10.58
N CYS A 288 58.13 17.93 9.60
CA CYS A 288 58.48 17.72 8.19
C CYS A 288 59.31 18.87 7.60
N ARG A 289 59.06 20.12 8.01
CA ARG A 289 59.88 21.28 7.60
C ARG A 289 61.29 21.19 8.15
N LEU A 290 61.43 20.84 9.44
CA LEU A 290 62.73 20.66 10.10
C LEU A 290 63.59 19.54 9.47
N LEU A 291 62.96 18.54 8.85
CA LEU A 291 63.62 17.46 8.13
C LEU A 291 63.95 17.82 6.65
N ASN A 292 63.83 19.10 6.25
CA ASN A 292 64.02 19.57 4.88
C ASN A 292 63.27 18.71 3.83
N MET A 293 61.99 18.41 4.08
CA MET A 293 61.15 17.68 3.10
C MET A 293 60.63 18.54 1.94
N GLU A 294 60.73 19.87 2.03
CA GLU A 294 60.11 20.82 1.07
C GLU A 294 61.10 21.45 0.06
N SER A 295 62.41 21.15 0.13
CA SER A 295 63.39 21.64 -0.84
C SER A 295 63.65 20.62 -1.97
N ASP A 296 63.12 20.90 -3.16
CA ASP A 296 63.54 20.27 -4.43
C ASP A 296 64.85 20.90 -4.98
N ALA A 297 65.64 21.58 -4.14
CA ALA A 297 66.85 22.28 -4.56
C ALA A 297 68.07 21.36 -4.46
N GLU A 298 68.74 21.14 -5.59
CA GLU A 298 69.98 20.35 -5.77
C GLU A 298 71.23 21.02 -5.15
N ASP A 299 71.11 21.71 -4.01
CA ASP A 299 72.24 22.35 -3.35
C ASP A 299 72.65 21.56 -2.09
N GLU A 300 73.80 20.88 -2.22
CA GLU A 300 74.52 20.13 -1.18
C GLU A 300 75.12 21.09 -0.12
N GLU A 301 74.29 21.65 0.76
CA GLU A 301 74.75 22.04 2.11
C GLU A 301 74.05 21.13 3.12
N GLU A 302 74.80 20.21 3.72
CA GLU A 302 74.36 19.36 4.84
C GLU A 302 74.07 20.26 6.05
N GLU A 303 72.90 20.90 6.08
CA GLU A 303 72.34 21.42 7.33
C GLU A 303 72.17 20.24 8.28
N GLU A 304 72.83 20.31 9.45
CA GLU A 304 72.68 19.36 10.53
C GLU A 304 71.19 19.24 10.87
N THR A 305 70.58 18.11 10.51
CA THR A 305 69.16 17.88 10.76
C THR A 305 68.94 17.89 12.27
N GLU A 306 68.14 18.84 12.77
CA GLU A 306 67.91 19.02 14.20
C GLU A 306 66.94 17.97 14.76
N TRP A 307 67.40 16.71 14.78
CA TRP A 307 66.63 15.55 15.24
C TRP A 307 66.04 15.73 16.64
N GLY A 308 66.71 16.48 17.52
CA GLY A 308 66.18 16.83 18.84
C GLY A 308 64.88 17.64 18.80
N GLN A 309 64.74 18.58 17.86
CA GLN A 309 63.50 19.35 17.69
C GLN A 309 62.42 18.51 17.00
N ILE A 310 62.81 17.66 16.05
CA ILE A 310 61.90 16.71 15.37
C ILE A 310 61.30 15.73 16.38
N SER A 311 62.12 15.16 17.27
CA SER A 311 61.64 14.29 18.36
C SER A 311 60.70 15.05 19.29
N GLN A 312 61.02 16.30 19.66
CA GLN A 312 60.13 17.13 20.50
C GLN A 312 58.75 17.35 19.85
N CYS A 313 58.70 17.72 18.56
CA CYS A 313 57.43 17.89 17.84
C CYS A 313 56.58 16.61 17.82
N VAL A 314 57.21 15.44 17.71
CA VAL A 314 56.53 14.14 17.64
C VAL A 314 56.12 13.63 19.03
N GLU A 315 56.89 13.94 20.08
CA GLU A 315 56.54 13.68 21.47
C GLU A 315 55.35 14.54 21.93
N GLU A 316 55.31 15.81 21.53
CA GLU A 316 54.22 16.77 21.84
C GLU A 316 52.89 16.42 21.17
N MET A 317 52.89 15.58 20.14
CA MET A 317 51.63 15.06 19.59
C MET A 317 50.85 14.34 20.71
N GLU A 318 49.54 14.50 20.76
CA GLU A 318 48.73 13.81 21.77
C GLU A 318 48.31 12.43 21.25
N ASN A 319 48.19 11.46 22.15
CA ASN A 319 47.85 10.09 21.76
C ASN A 319 46.33 10.01 21.59
N LEU A 320 45.88 9.65 20.39
CA LEU A 320 44.46 9.48 20.12
C LEU A 320 44.13 8.01 20.35
N GLU A 321 43.64 7.69 21.55
CA GLU A 321 43.28 6.33 21.90
C GLU A 321 42.12 5.86 21.03
N SER A 322 42.31 4.73 20.37
CA SER A 322 41.23 3.98 19.71
C SER A 322 40.57 3.04 20.71
N VAL A 323 39.26 2.87 20.61
CA VAL A 323 38.58 1.84 21.39
C VAL A 323 38.83 0.51 20.69
N ASP A 324 39.44 -0.46 21.40
CA ASP A 324 39.73 -1.77 20.82
C ASP A 324 38.41 -2.49 20.51
N SER A 325 37.98 -2.40 19.25
CA SER A 325 36.87 -3.18 18.75
C SER A 325 37.34 -4.63 18.71
N GLY A 326 36.83 -5.49 19.59
CA GLY A 326 37.22 -6.90 19.71
C GLY A 326 37.26 -7.67 18.37
N PRO A 327 37.81 -8.90 18.36
CA PRO A 327 38.08 -9.64 17.12
C PRO A 327 36.80 -9.87 16.31
N LYS A 328 36.73 -9.23 15.13
CA LYS A 328 35.61 -9.33 14.19
C LYS A 328 35.81 -10.43 13.17
N ASP A 329 34.73 -11.11 12.84
CA ASP A 329 34.71 -12.00 11.69
C ASP A 329 34.48 -11.20 10.40
N LYS A 330 35.59 -10.76 9.78
CA LYS A 330 35.59 -10.02 8.50
C LYS A 330 34.85 -10.76 7.39
N LYS A 331 34.84 -12.11 7.41
CA LYS A 331 34.15 -12.90 6.39
C LYS A 331 32.64 -12.81 6.58
N LYS A 332 32.15 -12.92 7.82
CA LYS A 332 30.72 -12.78 8.14
C LYS A 332 30.20 -11.38 7.85
N ALA A 333 30.97 -10.33 8.18
CA ALA A 333 30.60 -8.95 7.84
C ALA A 333 30.45 -8.74 6.32
N ALA A 334 31.43 -9.20 5.53
CA ALA A 334 31.38 -9.12 4.07
C ALA A 334 30.26 -9.97 3.46
N ALA A 335 29.94 -11.13 4.06
CA ALA A 335 28.82 -11.94 3.63
C ALA A 335 27.47 -11.23 3.86
N LEU A 336 27.31 -10.60 5.01
CA LEU A 336 26.12 -9.82 5.33
C LEU A 336 26.03 -8.56 4.45
N ASP A 337 27.14 -7.98 3.98
CA ASP A 337 27.15 -6.87 3.02
C ASP A 337 26.59 -7.30 1.66
N ARG A 338 27.07 -8.44 1.13
CA ARG A 338 26.57 -9.00 -0.14
C ARG A 338 25.07 -9.32 -0.09
N LEU A 339 24.57 -9.72 1.07
CA LEU A 339 23.15 -9.98 1.28
C LEU A 339 22.33 -8.68 1.32
N GLU A 340 22.85 -7.62 1.94
CA GLU A 340 22.24 -6.28 1.91
C GLU A 340 22.17 -5.72 0.48
N GLU A 341 23.23 -5.92 -0.30
CA GLU A 341 23.24 -5.55 -1.73
C GLU A 341 22.19 -6.32 -2.54
N LEU A 342 21.95 -7.60 -2.23
CA LEU A 342 20.91 -8.40 -2.90
C LEU A 342 19.51 -7.82 -2.66
N PHE A 343 19.25 -7.32 -1.45
CA PHE A 343 18.00 -6.67 -1.08
C PHE A 343 17.72 -5.40 -1.88
N ASP A 344 18.75 -4.72 -2.37
CA ASP A 344 18.65 -3.49 -3.15
C ASP A 344 18.55 -3.74 -4.68
N LYS A 345 18.75 -4.99 -5.12
CA LYS A 345 18.63 -5.37 -6.54
C LYS A 345 17.18 -5.50 -6.96
N GLU A 346 16.96 -5.42 -8.27
CA GLU A 346 15.68 -5.81 -8.88
C GLU A 346 15.53 -7.33 -8.78
N LEU A 347 14.62 -7.77 -7.90
CA LEU A 347 14.45 -9.19 -7.61
C LEU A 347 13.58 -9.93 -8.62
N LEU A 348 12.83 -9.21 -9.46
CA LEU A 348 11.87 -9.81 -10.39
C LEU A 348 12.55 -10.87 -11.27
N ASP A 349 13.68 -10.53 -11.89
CA ASP A 349 14.43 -11.44 -12.77
C ASP A 349 15.05 -12.62 -11.99
N ILE A 350 15.24 -12.47 -10.68
CA ILE A 350 15.77 -13.53 -9.80
C ILE A 350 14.67 -14.51 -9.41
N VAL A 351 13.44 -14.04 -9.20
CA VAL A 351 12.34 -14.88 -8.69
C VAL A 351 11.50 -15.53 -9.80
N LEU A 352 11.60 -15.04 -11.04
CA LEU A 352 10.88 -15.62 -12.16
C LEU A 352 11.45 -16.97 -12.59
N PRO A 353 10.61 -17.92 -13.03
CA PRO A 353 11.08 -19.14 -13.68
C PRO A 353 11.89 -18.83 -14.94
N ALA A 354 12.91 -19.66 -15.21
CA ALA A 354 13.76 -19.47 -16.39
C ALA A 354 12.95 -19.57 -17.69
N GLY A 355 13.16 -18.62 -18.61
CA GLY A 355 12.47 -18.57 -19.90
C GLY A 355 11.07 -17.97 -19.87
N THR A 356 10.63 -17.38 -18.75
CA THR A 356 9.32 -16.74 -18.66
C THR A 356 9.26 -15.44 -19.48
N GLU A 357 8.32 -15.34 -20.42
CA GLU A 357 8.07 -14.12 -21.18
C GLU A 357 7.08 -13.22 -20.42
N ILE A 358 7.49 -11.97 -20.18
CA ILE A 358 6.66 -10.97 -19.49
C ILE A 358 5.93 -10.11 -20.52
N SER A 359 4.62 -9.97 -20.37
CA SER A 359 3.80 -9.04 -21.15
C SER A 359 4.34 -7.61 -21.10
N GLN A 360 4.38 -6.96 -22.25
CA GLN A 360 4.75 -5.55 -22.40
C GLN A 360 3.54 -4.65 -22.64
N ASN A 361 2.32 -5.14 -22.42
CA ASN A 361 1.12 -4.32 -22.59
C ASN A 361 1.20 -3.09 -21.67
N ALA A 362 0.72 -1.96 -22.19
CA ALA A 362 0.72 -0.70 -21.50
C ALA A 362 -0.53 0.09 -21.86
N VAL A 363 -0.99 0.88 -20.89
CA VAL A 363 -2.23 1.66 -20.98
C VAL A 363 -1.98 3.14 -20.73
N SER A 364 -2.88 3.96 -21.24
CA SER A 364 -2.90 5.40 -20.97
C SER A 364 -3.68 5.68 -19.69
N LEU A 365 -3.06 6.36 -18.73
CA LEU A 365 -3.74 6.82 -17.51
C LEU A 365 -4.53 8.13 -17.71
N LYS A 366 -4.71 8.58 -18.96
CA LYS A 366 -5.50 9.79 -19.24
C LYS A 366 -6.96 9.41 -19.42
N GLY A 367 -7.86 10.16 -18.75
CA GLY A 367 -9.31 9.97 -18.89
C GLY A 367 -9.84 8.69 -18.23
N ILE A 368 -9.10 8.17 -17.23
CA ILE A 368 -9.53 7.01 -16.46
C ILE A 368 -10.16 7.44 -15.12
N PRO A 369 -11.08 6.63 -14.59
CA PRO A 369 -11.75 6.89 -13.31
C PRO A 369 -10.78 7.22 -12.18
N SER A 370 -9.71 6.44 -12.00
CA SER A 370 -8.77 6.62 -10.89
C SER A 370 -7.92 7.88 -10.95
N MET A 371 -7.87 8.59 -12.08
CA MET A 371 -7.13 9.85 -12.24
C MET A 371 -8.06 11.06 -12.45
N SER A 372 -9.36 10.86 -12.24
CA SER A 372 -10.39 11.87 -12.43
C SER A 372 -10.62 12.72 -11.17
N LYS A 373 -11.35 13.83 -11.33
CA LYS A 373 -11.76 14.69 -10.20
C LYS A 373 -12.53 13.93 -9.10
N TYR A 374 -13.16 12.80 -9.42
CA TYR A 374 -13.93 11.98 -8.49
C TYR A 374 -13.04 11.31 -7.42
N GLN A 375 -11.71 11.25 -7.65
CA GLN A 375 -10.76 10.79 -6.64
C GLN A 375 -10.48 11.85 -5.55
N ASN A 376 -10.63 13.15 -5.88
CA ASN A 376 -10.30 14.26 -4.97
C ASN A 376 -11.45 14.70 -4.07
N ASP A 377 -12.66 14.17 -4.26
CA ASP A 377 -13.74 14.38 -3.29
C ASP A 377 -13.41 13.61 -2.00
N THR A 378 -12.87 14.36 -1.03
CA THR A 378 -12.70 13.98 0.38
C THR A 378 -14.02 14.10 1.15
N GLY A 379 -15.13 13.69 0.52
CA GLY A 379 -16.37 13.43 1.24
C GLY A 379 -16.16 12.19 2.09
N ASN A 380 -16.03 12.37 3.40
CA ASN A 380 -15.93 11.30 4.37
C ASN A 380 -17.28 10.55 4.42
N SER A 381 -17.52 9.64 3.48
CA SER A 381 -18.77 8.88 3.37
C SER A 381 -18.75 7.57 4.17
N ASP A 382 -17.73 7.33 5.01
CA ASP A 382 -17.71 6.20 5.95
C ASP A 382 -18.61 6.44 7.18
N ALA A 383 -19.33 7.56 7.23
CA ALA A 383 -20.15 7.96 8.37
C ALA A 383 -21.62 8.21 8.00
N GLU A 384 -22.30 7.27 7.36
CA GLU A 384 -23.77 7.24 7.42
C GLU A 384 -24.33 5.81 7.25
N GLY A 385 -24.58 5.16 8.39
CA GLY A 385 -25.70 4.22 8.55
C GLY A 385 -25.53 2.74 8.20
N THR A 386 -24.43 2.29 7.57
CA THR A 386 -24.21 0.85 7.33
C THR A 386 -23.48 0.19 8.49
N GLY A 387 -24.01 -0.92 9.02
CA GLY A 387 -23.41 -1.62 10.15
C GLY A 387 -22.01 -2.16 9.80
N LEU A 388 -21.10 -2.21 10.79
CA LEU A 388 -19.73 -2.71 10.62
C LEU A 388 -19.66 -4.08 9.92
N LEU A 389 -20.61 -4.97 10.24
CA LEU A 389 -20.73 -6.30 9.64
C LEU A 389 -21.09 -6.26 8.14
N GLU A 390 -21.95 -5.33 7.74
CA GLU A 390 -22.41 -5.18 6.36
C GLU A 390 -21.28 -4.65 5.47
N ALA A 391 -20.53 -3.66 5.96
CA ALA A 391 -19.33 -3.17 5.28
C ALA A 391 -18.25 -4.26 5.15
N ALA A 392 -18.03 -5.06 6.20
CA ALA A 392 -17.11 -6.20 6.14
C ALA A 392 -17.56 -7.27 5.15
N SER A 393 -18.87 -7.57 5.12
CA SER A 393 -19.44 -8.56 4.18
C SER A 393 -19.29 -8.12 2.73
N ARG A 394 -19.52 -6.82 2.42
CA ARG A 394 -19.25 -6.25 1.09
C ARG A 394 -17.78 -6.33 0.71
N GLN A 395 -16.89 -5.93 1.61
CA GLN A 395 -15.45 -6.02 1.39
C GLN A 395 -15.01 -7.44 1.01
N MET A 396 -15.56 -8.44 1.70
CA MET A 396 -15.31 -9.85 1.44
C MET A 396 -15.88 -10.32 0.11
N ALA A 397 -17.11 -9.91 -0.22
CA ALA A 397 -17.73 -10.23 -1.51
C ALA A 397 -16.88 -9.69 -2.68
N VAL A 398 -16.42 -8.44 -2.59
CA VAL A 398 -15.51 -7.86 -3.58
C VAL A 398 -14.21 -8.64 -3.68
N ASN A 399 -13.61 -9.01 -2.55
CA ASN A 399 -12.38 -9.79 -2.53
C ASN A 399 -12.55 -11.19 -3.15
N ALA A 400 -13.70 -11.84 -2.96
CA ALA A 400 -14.01 -13.13 -3.59
C ALA A 400 -14.33 -12.99 -5.09
N TYR A 401 -14.90 -11.85 -5.49
CA TYR A 401 -15.23 -11.52 -6.88
C TYR A 401 -13.96 -11.32 -7.73
N ILE A 402 -12.96 -10.61 -7.22
CA ILE A 402 -11.77 -10.21 -8.00
C ILE A 402 -11.09 -11.37 -8.77
N PRO A 403 -10.67 -12.47 -8.13
CA PRO A 403 -9.97 -13.56 -8.83
C PRO A 403 -10.86 -14.35 -9.79
N LEU A 404 -12.17 -14.09 -9.83
CA LEU A 404 -13.11 -14.71 -10.77
C LEU A 404 -13.15 -13.95 -12.10
N TYR A 405 -12.94 -12.64 -12.09
CA TYR A 405 -13.15 -11.76 -13.25
C TYR A 405 -11.93 -10.99 -13.70
N PHE A 406 -10.88 -10.87 -12.86
CA PHE A 406 -9.63 -10.22 -13.23
C PHE A 406 -8.49 -11.23 -13.32
N SER A 407 -7.72 -11.15 -14.39
CA SER A 407 -6.57 -12.03 -14.60
C SER A 407 -5.39 -11.69 -13.70
N SER A 408 -4.49 -12.65 -13.52
CA SER A 408 -3.20 -12.44 -12.85
C SER A 408 -2.09 -13.07 -13.69
N PHE A 409 -0.84 -12.83 -13.34
CA PHE A 409 0.33 -13.40 -14.02
C PHE A 409 0.26 -14.91 -14.28
N LEU A 410 -0.34 -15.69 -13.37
CA LEU A 410 -0.46 -17.15 -13.49
C LEU A 410 -1.84 -17.63 -13.94
N LYS A 411 -2.81 -16.72 -14.04
CA LYS A 411 -4.20 -17.05 -14.37
C LYS A 411 -4.69 -16.06 -15.43
N GLU A 412 -4.52 -16.45 -16.68
CA GLU A 412 -4.98 -15.67 -17.83
C GLU A 412 -6.48 -15.89 -18.09
N ASN A 413 -7.21 -14.81 -18.41
CA ASN A 413 -8.56 -14.89 -18.96
C ASN A 413 -8.45 -15.07 -20.48
N GLY A 414 -8.29 -16.30 -20.94
CA GLY A 414 -7.93 -16.62 -22.34
C GLY A 414 -9.01 -16.37 -23.40
N SER A 415 -10.22 -15.95 -23.03
CA SER A 415 -11.37 -15.84 -23.95
C SER A 415 -11.81 -14.40 -24.26
N GLU A 416 -11.38 -13.40 -23.50
CA GLU A 416 -11.84 -12.01 -23.68
C GLU A 416 -10.68 -11.05 -23.90
N PRO A 417 -10.83 -10.04 -24.77
CA PRO A 417 -9.81 -9.02 -24.97
C PRO A 417 -9.68 -8.17 -23.71
N SER A 418 -8.45 -8.11 -23.17
CA SER A 418 -8.08 -7.27 -22.04
C SER A 418 -6.94 -6.32 -22.42
N ALA A 419 -6.98 -5.10 -21.87
CA ALA A 419 -5.95 -4.09 -22.08
C ALA A 419 -4.62 -4.43 -21.36
N LEU A 420 -4.69 -5.14 -20.24
CA LEU A 420 -3.53 -5.56 -19.44
C LEU A 420 -3.65 -7.06 -19.16
N ARG A 421 -2.56 -7.83 -19.31
CA ARG A 421 -2.61 -9.26 -18.96
C ARG A 421 -2.60 -9.50 -17.46
N TYR A 422 -1.99 -8.59 -16.69
CA TYR A 422 -1.76 -8.71 -15.25
C TYR A 422 -2.68 -7.76 -14.47
N GLU A 423 -3.98 -8.00 -14.57
CA GLU A 423 -5.02 -7.10 -14.08
C GLU A 423 -5.04 -7.00 -12.55
N MET A 424 -4.86 -8.11 -11.82
CA MET A 424 -4.77 -8.10 -10.36
C MET A 424 -3.52 -7.36 -9.86
N GLU A 425 -2.42 -7.43 -10.60
CA GLU A 425 -1.20 -6.69 -10.33
C GLU A 425 -1.41 -5.18 -10.58
N TYR A 426 -2.20 -4.81 -11.60
CA TYR A 426 -2.66 -3.44 -11.79
C TYR A 426 -3.58 -2.98 -10.66
N LEU A 427 -4.56 -3.79 -10.26
CA LEU A 427 -5.42 -3.49 -9.11
C LEU A 427 -4.58 -3.15 -7.89
N LEU A 428 -3.55 -3.96 -7.60
CA LEU A 428 -2.68 -3.75 -6.44
C LEU A 428 -1.78 -2.51 -6.57
N THR A 429 -1.30 -2.17 -7.76
CA THR A 429 -0.16 -1.23 -7.89
C THR A 429 -0.44 0.03 -8.72
N GLY A 430 -1.38 0.00 -9.66
CA GLY A 430 -1.82 1.14 -10.48
C GLY A 430 -0.74 1.70 -11.42
N LYS A 431 0.19 0.87 -11.90
CA LYS A 431 1.24 1.28 -12.86
C LYS A 431 0.77 1.15 -14.30
N LYS A 432 1.51 1.77 -15.22
CA LYS A 432 1.10 1.94 -16.62
C LYS A 432 1.28 0.69 -17.48
N SER A 433 2.17 -0.21 -17.09
CA SER A 433 2.53 -1.39 -17.88
C SER A 433 2.49 -2.65 -17.05
N ASP A 434 2.20 -3.77 -17.72
CA ASP A 434 2.20 -5.11 -17.13
C ASP A 434 3.51 -5.42 -16.40
N ARG A 435 4.67 -5.13 -17.01
CA ARG A 435 5.99 -5.33 -16.38
C ARG A 435 6.15 -4.55 -15.08
N GLU A 436 5.74 -3.27 -15.04
CA GLU A 436 5.83 -2.45 -13.84
C GLU A 436 4.86 -2.90 -12.75
N ASN A 437 3.64 -3.28 -13.14
CA ASN A 437 2.62 -3.82 -12.25
C ASN A 437 3.11 -5.11 -11.61
N LEU A 438 3.60 -6.07 -12.40
CA LEU A 438 4.15 -7.34 -11.93
C LEU A 438 5.33 -7.13 -10.99
N LYS A 439 6.31 -6.30 -11.38
CA LYS A 439 7.47 -5.96 -10.53
C LYS A 439 7.03 -5.46 -9.16
N SER A 440 6.13 -4.49 -9.15
CA SER A 440 5.63 -3.87 -7.92
C SER A 440 4.82 -4.86 -7.09
N ALA A 441 3.97 -5.68 -7.71
CA ALA A 441 3.16 -6.69 -7.04
C ALA A 441 4.03 -7.78 -6.40
N VAL A 442 5.03 -8.29 -7.13
CA VAL A 442 6.02 -9.26 -6.62
C VAL A 442 6.76 -8.70 -5.41
N ASN A 443 7.19 -7.42 -5.45
CA ASN A 443 7.82 -6.79 -4.29
C ASN A 443 6.87 -6.70 -3.08
N GLN A 444 5.59 -6.41 -3.29
CA GLN A 444 4.62 -6.40 -2.18
C GLN A 444 4.36 -7.80 -1.61
N VAL A 445 4.32 -8.84 -2.46
CA VAL A 445 4.24 -10.24 -2.01
C VAL A 445 5.49 -10.64 -1.25
N LEU A 446 6.69 -10.24 -1.70
CA LEU A 446 7.95 -10.44 -0.98
C LEU A 446 7.91 -9.80 0.41
N THR A 447 7.43 -8.56 0.53
CA THR A 447 7.30 -7.89 1.83
C THR A 447 6.29 -8.63 2.73
N LEU A 448 5.13 -9.02 2.20
CA LEU A 448 4.13 -9.77 2.97
C LEU A 448 4.71 -11.11 3.45
N ARG A 449 5.39 -11.85 2.56
CA ARG A 449 6.05 -13.11 2.94
C ARG A 449 7.17 -12.90 3.94
N GLY A 450 7.99 -11.86 3.77
CA GLY A 450 9.04 -11.47 4.72
C GLY A 450 8.48 -11.18 6.10
N ALA A 451 7.36 -10.44 6.18
CA ALA A 451 6.69 -10.14 7.44
C ALA A 451 6.19 -11.40 8.17
N MET A 452 5.59 -12.33 7.42
CA MET A 452 5.08 -13.58 7.97
C MET A 452 6.21 -14.53 8.40
N ASN A 453 7.29 -14.57 7.63
CA ASN A 453 8.49 -15.33 7.96
C ASN A 453 9.18 -14.74 9.19
N LEU A 454 9.19 -13.41 9.33
CA LEU A 454 9.71 -12.73 10.52
C LEU A 454 8.91 -13.10 11.77
N LEU A 455 7.57 -13.13 11.72
CA LEU A 455 6.77 -13.60 12.85
C LEU A 455 7.18 -15.00 13.30
N PHE A 456 7.40 -15.92 12.35
CA PHE A 456 7.87 -17.26 12.69
C PHE A 456 9.26 -17.22 13.37
N LEU A 457 10.21 -16.46 12.83
CA LEU A 457 11.53 -16.28 13.44
C LEU A 457 11.45 -15.66 14.84
N LEU A 458 10.56 -14.70 15.05
CA LEU A 458 10.31 -14.08 16.36
C LEU A 458 9.73 -15.07 17.39
N ASN A 459 9.20 -16.20 16.96
CA ASN A 459 8.73 -17.28 17.82
C ASN A 459 9.69 -18.47 17.89
N SER A 460 10.90 -18.35 17.32
CA SER A 460 11.89 -19.44 17.23
C SER A 460 13.15 -19.12 18.06
N PRO A 461 13.26 -19.62 19.31
CA PRO A 461 14.40 -19.31 20.19
C PRO A 461 15.76 -19.67 19.58
N ASP A 462 15.87 -20.82 18.92
CA ASP A 462 17.13 -21.29 18.34
C ASP A 462 17.62 -20.37 17.21
N LYS A 463 16.70 -19.95 16.32
CA LYS A 463 17.01 -19.04 15.21
C LYS A 463 17.34 -17.63 15.69
N LYS A 464 16.72 -17.18 16.79
CA LYS A 464 17.11 -15.94 17.47
C LYS A 464 18.53 -16.02 18.01
N ALA A 465 18.89 -17.11 18.70
CA ALA A 465 20.24 -17.31 19.22
C ALA A 465 21.30 -17.31 18.10
N GLU A 466 20.99 -17.90 16.94
CA GLU A 466 21.87 -17.83 15.76
C GLU A 466 22.04 -16.39 15.24
N ALA A 467 20.95 -15.63 15.14
CA ALA A 467 20.99 -14.22 14.74
C ALA A 467 21.78 -13.36 15.74
N ASP A 468 21.60 -13.58 17.05
CA ASP A 468 22.34 -12.92 18.12
C ASP A 468 23.84 -13.23 18.04
N ALA A 469 24.20 -14.49 17.79
CA ALA A 469 25.59 -14.91 17.64
C ALA A 469 26.25 -14.29 16.41
N LEU A 470 25.51 -14.17 15.29
CA LEU A 470 25.98 -13.46 14.12
C LEU A 470 26.13 -11.96 14.41
N ALA A 471 25.15 -11.33 15.05
CA ALA A 471 25.19 -9.92 15.44
C ALA A 471 26.39 -9.61 16.33
N ALA A 472 26.67 -10.44 17.32
CA ALA A 472 27.83 -10.33 18.19
C ALA A 472 29.16 -10.42 17.41
N ALA A 473 29.22 -11.29 16.39
CA ALA A 473 30.42 -11.48 15.58
C ALA A 473 30.73 -10.31 14.63
N VAL A 474 29.73 -9.48 14.31
CA VAL A 474 29.86 -8.35 13.37
C VAL A 474 29.73 -6.97 14.03
N SER A 475 29.21 -6.87 15.25
CA SER A 475 29.12 -5.61 16.02
C SER A 475 30.44 -5.26 16.71
N VAL A 476 30.58 -4.00 17.14
CA VAL A 476 31.78 -3.48 17.82
C VAL A 476 31.73 -3.71 19.35
N GLY A 477 30.95 -4.68 19.82
CA GLY A 477 30.72 -4.91 21.26
C GLY A 477 29.82 -3.85 21.92
N ILE A 478 29.21 -2.95 21.13
CA ILE A 478 28.19 -2.01 21.60
C ILE A 478 26.87 -2.78 21.76
N VAL A 479 26.48 -3.06 23.00
CA VAL A 479 25.33 -3.91 23.33
C VAL A 479 24.02 -3.44 22.65
N PRO A 480 23.65 -2.14 22.67
CA PRO A 480 22.47 -1.67 21.95
C PRO A 480 22.53 -1.94 20.43
N ALA A 481 23.71 -1.77 19.81
CA ALA A 481 23.89 -2.00 18.39
C ALA A 481 23.79 -3.48 18.03
N GLN A 482 24.28 -4.36 18.91
CA GLN A 482 24.11 -5.81 18.75
C GLN A 482 22.63 -6.21 18.75
N MET A 483 21.81 -5.68 19.65
CA MET A 483 20.38 -5.99 19.69
C MET A 483 19.67 -5.55 18.41
N ALA A 484 19.88 -4.30 17.98
CA ALA A 484 19.30 -3.78 16.75
C ALA A 484 19.75 -4.58 15.50
N LEU A 485 21.02 -5.01 15.47
CA LEU A 485 21.58 -5.78 14.38
C LEU A 485 21.09 -7.24 14.36
N SER A 486 20.82 -7.83 15.52
CA SER A 486 20.20 -9.16 15.62
C SER A 486 18.80 -9.16 14.98
N PHE A 487 17.96 -8.18 15.32
CA PHE A 487 16.66 -7.99 14.66
C PHE A 487 16.81 -7.81 13.15
N PHE A 488 17.78 -7.00 12.72
CA PHE A 488 18.05 -6.82 11.30
C PHE A 488 18.45 -8.14 10.61
N ILE A 489 19.28 -8.97 11.25
CA ILE A 489 19.64 -10.30 10.72
C ILE A 489 18.42 -11.20 10.58
N LEU A 490 17.48 -11.19 11.54
CA LEU A 490 16.23 -11.94 11.42
C LEU A 490 15.38 -11.46 10.24
N VAL A 491 15.28 -10.14 10.04
CA VAL A 491 14.60 -9.55 8.88
C VAL A 491 15.24 -10.00 7.56
N MET A 492 16.57 -9.98 7.50
CA MET A 492 17.33 -10.43 6.34
C MET A 492 17.13 -11.94 6.07
N TRP A 493 17.02 -12.76 7.11
CA TRP A 493 16.73 -14.18 6.99
C TRP A 493 15.29 -14.44 6.54
N ALA A 494 14.32 -13.73 7.10
CA ALA A 494 12.92 -13.79 6.70
C ALA A 494 12.73 -13.45 5.21
N PHE A 495 13.50 -12.48 4.70
CA PHE A 495 13.53 -12.15 3.28
C PHE A 495 14.12 -13.25 2.41
N GLY A 496 15.24 -13.86 2.82
CA GLY A 496 15.82 -14.96 2.06
C GLY A 496 14.82 -16.10 1.86
N GLU A 497 14.10 -16.45 2.92
CA GLU A 497 12.98 -17.39 2.86
C GLU A 497 11.85 -16.87 1.95
N ALA A 498 11.52 -15.57 2.01
CA ALA A 498 10.49 -14.97 1.16
C ALA A 498 10.86 -15.03 -0.34
N VAL A 499 12.14 -14.89 -0.69
CA VAL A 499 12.62 -15.04 -2.07
C VAL A 499 12.39 -16.46 -2.59
N LEU A 500 12.64 -17.49 -1.77
CA LEU A 500 12.31 -18.87 -2.13
C LEU A 500 10.80 -19.11 -2.22
N ASP A 501 10.03 -18.55 -1.29
CA ASP A 501 8.57 -18.63 -1.29
C ASP A 501 8.02 -18.04 -2.60
N VAL A 502 8.45 -16.84 -2.98
CA VAL A 502 7.97 -16.15 -4.18
C VAL A 502 8.43 -16.83 -5.47
N LYS A 503 9.65 -17.40 -5.51
CA LYS A 503 10.05 -18.30 -6.60
C LYS A 503 9.08 -19.46 -6.79
N THR A 504 8.72 -20.11 -5.67
CA THR A 504 7.78 -21.24 -5.67
C THR A 504 6.39 -20.78 -6.15
N LEU A 505 5.93 -19.63 -5.67
CA LEU A 505 4.63 -19.06 -6.04
C LEU A 505 4.56 -18.71 -7.53
N LEU A 506 5.57 -18.02 -8.07
CA LEU A 506 5.64 -17.64 -9.48
C LEU A 506 5.88 -18.82 -10.42
N ALA A 507 6.33 -19.97 -9.91
CA ALA A 507 6.36 -21.24 -10.64
C ALA A 507 5.00 -21.98 -10.61
N GLY A 508 3.94 -21.39 -10.03
CA GLY A 508 2.62 -22.01 -9.91
C GLY A 508 2.44 -22.88 -8.65
N GLY A 509 3.43 -22.92 -7.78
CA GLY A 509 3.37 -23.64 -6.52
C GLY A 509 2.52 -22.93 -5.45
N LYS A 510 2.33 -23.64 -4.33
CA LYS A 510 1.66 -23.14 -3.12
C LYS A 510 2.63 -22.99 -1.96
N ILE A 511 2.41 -21.97 -1.13
CA ILE A 511 3.16 -21.70 0.09
C ILE A 511 2.18 -21.52 1.27
N PRO A 512 2.40 -22.18 2.42
CA PRO A 512 1.59 -21.96 3.61
C PRO A 512 1.58 -20.50 4.05
N PHE A 513 0.42 -20.02 4.50
CA PHE A 513 0.30 -18.67 5.04
C PHE A 513 1.28 -18.49 6.23
N TRP A 514 1.15 -19.32 7.26
CA TRP A 514 2.09 -19.35 8.40
C TRP A 514 3.20 -20.39 8.21
N LYS A 515 4.44 -20.00 8.50
CA LYS A 515 5.58 -20.93 8.54
C LYS A 515 5.59 -21.74 9.83
N THR A 516 6.17 -22.93 9.73
CA THR A 516 6.45 -23.85 10.82
C THR A 516 7.88 -24.39 10.64
N GLU A 517 8.43 -25.06 11.64
CA GLU A 517 9.75 -25.69 11.52
C GLU A 517 9.82 -26.69 10.35
N GLY A 518 8.72 -27.41 10.05
CA GLY A 518 8.68 -28.34 8.92
C GLY A 518 8.55 -27.68 7.55
N THR A 519 8.18 -26.40 7.47
CA THR A 519 7.98 -25.68 6.20
C THR A 519 9.04 -24.60 5.94
N TRP A 520 9.97 -24.42 6.89
CA TRP A 520 11.12 -23.53 6.80
C TRP A 520 12.25 -24.21 6.00
N LYS A 521 12.87 -23.50 5.05
CA LYS A 521 13.85 -24.10 4.13
C LYS A 521 15.25 -23.55 4.28
N THR A 522 15.39 -22.25 4.52
CA THR A 522 16.69 -21.57 4.51
C THR A 522 17.47 -21.76 5.82
N SER A 523 18.78 -21.86 5.71
CA SER A 523 19.71 -21.73 6.85
C SER A 523 20.44 -20.38 6.82
N LEU A 524 20.88 -19.90 7.99
CA LEU A 524 21.63 -18.65 8.06
C LEU A 524 22.96 -18.72 7.29
N SER A 525 23.62 -19.88 7.27
CA SER A 525 24.83 -20.11 6.47
C SER A 525 24.53 -20.05 4.96
N GLY A 526 23.45 -20.70 4.52
CA GLY A 526 23.01 -20.69 3.12
C GLY A 526 22.57 -19.31 2.63
N LEU A 527 22.10 -18.46 3.54
CA LEU A 527 21.80 -17.06 3.27
C LEU A 527 23.09 -16.24 3.03
N LEU A 528 24.10 -16.43 3.89
CA LEU A 528 25.37 -15.70 3.84
C LEU A 528 26.24 -16.07 2.62
N ASP A 529 26.15 -17.30 2.12
CA ASP A 529 26.83 -17.75 0.90
C ASP A 529 25.96 -17.65 -0.37
N GLN A 530 24.70 -17.22 -0.23
CA GLN A 530 23.70 -17.07 -1.30
C GLN A 530 23.36 -18.38 -2.04
N SER A 531 23.66 -19.54 -1.46
CA SER A 531 23.33 -20.84 -2.04
C SER A 531 21.82 -21.05 -2.21
N PHE A 532 21.01 -20.43 -1.35
CA PHE A 532 19.54 -20.45 -1.47
C PHE A 532 19.04 -19.93 -2.82
N LEU A 533 19.78 -19.03 -3.50
CA LEU A 533 19.36 -18.55 -4.82
C LEU A 533 19.38 -19.64 -5.91
N LYS A 534 20.11 -20.74 -5.70
CA LYS A 534 20.18 -21.87 -6.63
C LYS A 534 19.10 -22.92 -6.36
N GLU A 535 18.42 -22.84 -5.22
CA GLU A 535 17.37 -23.77 -4.88
C GLU A 535 16.12 -23.49 -5.72
N THR A 536 15.58 -24.54 -6.32
CA THR A 536 14.24 -24.54 -6.90
C THR A 536 13.27 -24.92 -5.80
N GLY A 537 12.38 -24.00 -5.43
CA GLY A 537 11.45 -24.24 -4.34
C GLY A 537 10.51 -25.41 -4.65
N GLU A 538 10.59 -26.47 -3.84
CA GLU A 538 9.63 -27.58 -3.91
C GLU A 538 8.28 -27.16 -3.30
N SER A 539 7.18 -27.30 -4.05
CA SER A 539 5.86 -27.05 -3.48
C SER A 539 5.43 -28.24 -2.63
N SER A 540 5.05 -27.99 -1.38
CA SER A 540 4.49 -29.01 -0.49
C SER A 540 3.03 -29.39 -0.85
N GLY A 541 2.43 -28.76 -1.86
CA GLY A 541 1.03 -28.96 -2.27
C GLY A 541 0.00 -28.28 -1.38
N GLU A 542 0.39 -27.83 -0.18
CA GLU A 542 -0.46 -27.12 0.79
C GLU A 542 -0.16 -25.62 0.83
N GLY A 543 -1.18 -24.82 1.17
CA GLY A 543 -1.06 -23.37 1.33
C GLY A 543 -1.74 -22.57 0.22
N ARG A 544 -1.33 -21.32 0.06
CA ARG A 544 -1.90 -20.33 -0.87
C ARG A 544 -1.04 -20.20 -2.13
N THR A 545 -1.71 -19.97 -3.24
CA THR A 545 -1.16 -19.65 -4.56
C THR A 545 -0.78 -18.17 -4.65
N TYR A 546 -0.02 -17.81 -5.68
CA TYR A 546 0.33 -16.41 -5.96
C TYR A 546 -0.91 -15.49 -6.04
N THR A 547 -1.94 -15.92 -6.78
CA THR A 547 -3.20 -15.18 -6.94
C THR A 547 -3.91 -14.97 -5.61
N GLU A 548 -3.90 -15.95 -4.71
CA GLU A 548 -4.48 -15.81 -3.37
C GLU A 548 -3.69 -14.83 -2.50
N TYR A 549 -2.35 -14.78 -2.62
CA TYR A 549 -1.55 -13.76 -1.94
C TYR A 549 -1.79 -12.35 -2.48
N LEU A 550 -1.95 -12.17 -3.80
CA LEU A 550 -2.39 -10.90 -4.38
C LEU A 550 -3.75 -10.48 -3.81
N ASN A 551 -4.69 -11.43 -3.70
CA ASN A 551 -6.01 -11.15 -3.15
C ASN A 551 -5.94 -10.74 -1.67
N CYS A 552 -5.03 -11.31 -0.89
CA CYS A 552 -4.79 -10.85 0.49
C CYS A 552 -4.29 -9.40 0.55
N LEU A 553 -3.39 -9.03 -0.37
CA LEU A 553 -2.88 -7.66 -0.44
C LEU A 553 -3.96 -6.69 -0.91
N ILE A 554 -4.81 -7.09 -1.85
CA ILE A 554 -5.94 -6.28 -2.33
C ILE A 554 -7.00 -6.08 -1.24
N PHE A 555 -7.22 -7.08 -0.38
CA PHE A 555 -8.09 -6.95 0.79
C PHE A 555 -7.64 -5.84 1.74
N LEU A 556 -6.32 -5.66 1.92
CA LEU A 556 -5.70 -4.64 2.78
C LEU A 556 -5.63 -3.25 2.15
N MET A 557 -5.99 -3.12 0.87
CA MET A 557 -5.97 -1.82 0.20
C MET A 557 -7.10 -0.91 0.69
N ASP A 558 -6.85 0.39 0.60
CA ASP A 558 -7.91 1.40 0.65
C ASP A 558 -9.02 1.09 -0.37
N ARG A 559 -10.28 1.08 0.13
CA ARG A 559 -11.47 0.69 -0.65
C ARG A 559 -11.65 1.57 -1.87
N LYS A 560 -11.53 2.89 -1.70
CA LYS A 560 -11.64 3.86 -2.80
C LYS A 560 -10.63 3.53 -3.89
N THR A 561 -9.36 3.40 -3.53
CA THR A 561 -8.27 3.09 -4.48
C THR A 561 -8.53 1.79 -5.23
N ARG A 562 -8.95 0.73 -4.53
CA ARG A 562 -9.30 -0.55 -5.17
C ARG A 562 -10.45 -0.39 -6.16
N ASN A 563 -11.56 0.20 -5.73
CA ASN A 563 -12.78 0.29 -6.53
C ASN A 563 -12.55 1.11 -7.81
N PHE A 564 -11.86 2.25 -7.71
CA PHE A 564 -11.53 3.05 -8.89
C PHE A 564 -10.60 2.31 -9.87
N ARG A 565 -9.65 1.51 -9.38
CA ARG A 565 -8.80 0.68 -10.26
C ARG A 565 -9.58 -0.46 -10.91
N MET A 566 -10.56 -1.05 -10.22
CA MET A 566 -11.49 -2.00 -10.84
C MET A 566 -12.26 -1.34 -11.98
N MET A 567 -12.74 -0.12 -11.76
CA MET A 567 -13.44 0.65 -12.79
C MET A 567 -12.54 1.02 -13.98
N ASP A 568 -11.25 1.31 -13.75
CA ASP A 568 -10.28 1.53 -14.85
C ASP A 568 -10.20 0.30 -15.77
N LEU A 569 -10.02 -0.88 -15.17
CA LEU A 569 -9.93 -2.15 -15.89
C LEU A 569 -11.22 -2.47 -16.64
N ILE A 570 -12.37 -2.34 -15.98
CA ILE A 570 -13.68 -2.51 -16.59
C ILE A 570 -13.81 -1.56 -17.79
N GLN A 571 -13.52 -0.27 -17.61
CA GLN A 571 -13.63 0.71 -18.68
C GLN A 571 -12.72 0.38 -19.87
N TRP A 572 -11.46 0.03 -19.63
CA TRP A 572 -10.53 -0.33 -20.71
C TRP A 572 -10.98 -1.58 -21.46
N ASN A 573 -11.44 -2.60 -20.75
CA ASN A 573 -11.83 -3.88 -21.35
C ASN A 573 -13.14 -3.77 -22.12
N ILE A 574 -14.16 -3.08 -21.59
CA ILE A 574 -15.40 -2.82 -22.33
C ILE A 574 -15.13 -1.96 -23.58
N ARG A 575 -14.18 -1.00 -23.50
CA ARG A 575 -13.78 -0.19 -24.66
C ARG A 575 -13.16 -0.96 -25.82
N ALA A 576 -12.78 -2.23 -25.62
CA ALA A 576 -12.37 -3.10 -26.72
C ALA A 576 -13.54 -3.42 -27.67
N GLU A 577 -14.77 -3.46 -27.16
CA GLU A 577 -16.00 -3.72 -27.94
C GLU A 577 -16.85 -2.47 -28.14
N GLN A 578 -16.85 -1.55 -27.17
CA GLN A 578 -17.65 -0.32 -27.17
C GLN A 578 -16.77 0.89 -26.84
N SER A 579 -16.18 1.50 -27.87
CA SER A 579 -15.11 2.51 -27.71
C SER A 579 -15.49 3.77 -26.92
N ASP A 580 -16.77 4.14 -26.95
CA ASP A 580 -17.35 5.32 -26.28
C ASP A 580 -17.77 5.06 -24.82
N PHE A 581 -17.70 3.80 -24.36
CA PHE A 581 -18.09 3.41 -23.01
C PHE A 581 -17.38 4.23 -21.92
N SER A 582 -18.13 4.59 -20.88
CA SER A 582 -17.64 5.33 -19.72
C SER A 582 -18.36 4.89 -18.45
N VAL A 583 -17.60 4.46 -17.44
CA VAL A 583 -18.18 4.09 -16.13
C VAL A 583 -18.81 5.27 -15.39
N VAL A 584 -18.44 6.51 -15.76
CA VAL A 584 -19.06 7.73 -15.21
C VAL A 584 -20.52 7.86 -15.65
N SER A 585 -20.85 7.31 -16.82
CA SER A 585 -22.18 7.29 -17.42
C SER A 585 -22.97 6.03 -17.06
N CYS A 586 -22.57 5.33 -16.00
CA CYS A 586 -23.23 4.12 -15.51
C CYS A 586 -23.98 4.41 -14.21
N ALA A 587 -25.31 4.48 -14.28
CA ALA A 587 -26.19 4.69 -13.14
C ALA A 587 -26.58 3.37 -12.48
N TYR A 588 -26.43 3.29 -11.16
CA TYR A 588 -26.94 2.20 -10.33
C TYR A 588 -28.39 2.48 -9.90
N ARG A 589 -28.68 3.74 -9.56
CA ARG A 589 -30.01 4.17 -9.11
C ARG A 589 -30.42 5.48 -9.76
N ILE A 590 -31.69 5.59 -10.15
CA ILE A 590 -32.32 6.83 -10.62
C ILE A 590 -33.59 7.10 -9.81
N GLU A 591 -33.83 8.37 -9.54
CA GLU A 591 -35.04 8.87 -8.89
C GLU A 591 -35.68 9.92 -9.80
N ILE A 592 -36.94 9.70 -10.13
CA ILE A 592 -37.70 10.54 -11.06
C ILE A 592 -38.93 11.07 -10.34
N GLU A 593 -39.11 12.38 -10.42
CA GLU A 593 -40.31 13.09 -10.01
C GLU A 593 -41.06 13.51 -11.27
N THR A 594 -42.38 13.33 -11.27
CA THR A 594 -43.21 13.64 -12.43
C THR A 594 -44.45 14.40 -12.02
N GLU A 595 -44.64 15.55 -12.64
CA GLU A 595 -45.86 16.34 -12.52
C GLU A 595 -46.86 15.85 -13.57
N VAL A 596 -48.08 15.56 -13.10
CA VAL A 596 -49.18 15.09 -13.94
C VAL A 596 -50.42 15.94 -13.71
N LEU A 597 -51.15 16.21 -14.78
CA LEU A 597 -52.48 16.83 -14.74
C LEU A 597 -53.53 15.74 -14.87
N GLN A 598 -54.36 15.61 -13.85
CA GLN A 598 -55.43 14.62 -13.78
C GLN A 598 -56.78 15.30 -13.95
N LYS A 599 -57.73 14.62 -14.61
CA LYS A 599 -59.08 15.16 -14.78
C LYS A 599 -60.03 14.69 -13.68
N HIS A 600 -60.87 15.60 -13.19
CA HIS A 600 -62.04 15.27 -12.38
C HIS A 600 -63.17 14.77 -13.28
N MET A 601 -63.89 13.73 -12.85
CA MET A 601 -65.02 13.19 -13.60
C MET A 601 -66.36 13.79 -13.15
N PHE A 602 -66.47 14.15 -11.87
CA PHE A 602 -67.73 14.57 -11.25
C PHE A 602 -67.69 15.97 -10.61
N PHE A 603 -66.59 16.71 -10.75
CA PHE A 603 -66.44 18.08 -10.22
C PHE A 603 -66.32 19.13 -11.34
N GLN A 604 -66.71 20.37 -11.02
CA GLN A 604 -66.70 21.52 -11.94
C GLN A 604 -65.29 21.99 -12.32
N LYS A 605 -64.31 21.85 -11.43
CA LYS A 605 -62.91 22.08 -11.78
C LYS A 605 -62.45 20.87 -12.57
N GLU A 606 -62.13 21.05 -13.84
CA GLU A 606 -61.87 19.91 -14.73
C GLU A 606 -60.54 19.22 -14.45
N GLU A 607 -59.51 19.95 -14.01
CA GLU A 607 -58.16 19.41 -13.81
C GLU A 607 -57.54 19.77 -12.45
N TYR A 608 -56.72 18.86 -11.92
CA TYR A 608 -55.88 19.07 -10.75
C TYR A 608 -54.47 18.51 -10.98
N LYS A 609 -53.48 19.13 -10.32
CA LYS A 609 -52.08 18.69 -10.37
C LYS A 609 -51.82 17.58 -9.36
N GLY A 610 -51.12 16.56 -9.79
CA GLY A 610 -50.54 15.52 -8.95
C GLY A 610 -49.05 15.41 -9.21
N THR A 611 -48.33 14.94 -8.19
CA THR A 611 -46.90 14.62 -8.30
C THR A 611 -46.72 13.15 -7.95
N VAL A 612 -45.95 12.44 -8.75
CA VAL A 612 -45.59 11.04 -8.52
C VAL A 612 -44.08 10.90 -8.49
N TYR A 613 -43.60 10.10 -7.56
CA TYR A 613 -42.20 9.77 -7.38
C TYR A 613 -42.00 8.30 -7.72
N ALA A 614 -41.00 8.00 -8.53
CA ALA A 614 -40.59 6.65 -8.85
C ALA A 614 -39.07 6.55 -8.76
N ALA A 615 -38.59 5.42 -8.25
CA ALA A 615 -37.17 5.16 -8.12
C ALA A 615 -36.86 3.76 -8.62
N GLY A 616 -35.73 3.61 -9.30
CA GLY A 616 -35.24 2.34 -9.82
C GLY A 616 -33.79 2.15 -9.39
N SER A 617 -33.47 0.97 -8.89
CA SER A 617 -32.11 0.53 -8.57
C SER A 617 -31.99 -0.95 -8.94
N TYR A 618 -30.76 -1.43 -9.15
CA TYR A 618 -30.49 -2.85 -9.39
C TYR A 618 -30.40 -3.66 -8.09
#